data_AF-A0A3M6ZWK9-F1
#
_entry.id   AF-A0A3M6ZWK9-F1
#
_cell.length_a   1.000
_cell.length_b   1.000
_cell.length_c   1.000
_cell.angle_alpha   90.00
_cell.angle_beta   90.00
_cell.angle_gamma   90.00
#
_symmetry.space_group_name_H-M   'P 1'
#
loop_
_entity.id
_entity.type
_entity.pdbx_description
1 polymer ?
#
loop_
_entity_poly.entity_id
_entity_poly.type
_entity_poly.pdbx_seq_one_letter_code
_entity_poly.pdbx_strand_id
1 'polypeptide(L)'
;MDDNATNSTNGTFTNGTSDGTFTPPPPKSFWTNLTLPTLYLIILIGSLYTFSSLYRKRQLAKAAKLEPWFPQHKQRDVYLSLLHMDPAESGGSVESEKQLKRVPDSILKAALMRRAVEDIQRIVQLRSSKPALQTLLQRGSVGDELWQRFQRAEQEMEAEVKDVVNEANAFAQGWGQIIFQSANEMNQNRILRERLDEIRAQLPSERTWWDQKRAGIQSEFMKELELDGQQPAEAENKSAGEKKTGSSDDDAVLVDAGGPTQAQGQGGGESGGGGGGAKKRKGKK
;
A
#
# COMPACT_ATOMS: atom_id res chain seq x y z
N MET A 1 74.77 -23.41 53.86
CA MET A 1 73.62 -23.28 54.78
C MET A 1 72.54 -22.56 53.98
N ASP A 2 71.92 -23.16 52.96
CA ASP A 2 71.15 -24.44 52.95
C ASP A 2 70.11 -24.37 54.09
N ASP A 3 68.78 -24.43 53.93
CA ASP A 3 67.86 -25.07 52.96
C ASP A 3 66.49 -24.35 53.08
N ASN A 4 65.63 -24.23 52.05
CA ASN A 4 64.70 -25.23 51.49
C ASN A 4 63.90 -26.06 52.52
N ALA A 5 62.71 -26.48 52.08
CA ALA A 5 61.85 -27.54 52.63
C ALA A 5 60.72 -27.13 53.58
N THR A 6 59.54 -27.04 52.97
CA THR A 6 58.35 -27.85 53.28
C THR A 6 58.27 -28.50 54.67
N ASN A 7 57.22 -28.19 55.43
CA ASN A 7 56.60 -29.16 56.32
C ASN A 7 55.13 -28.76 56.56
N SER A 8 54.18 -29.25 55.77
CA SER A 8 53.37 -30.42 56.14
C SER A 8 53.40 -30.70 57.65
N THR A 9 52.62 -29.94 58.42
CA THR A 9 52.27 -30.36 59.77
C THR A 9 50.91 -31.02 59.68
N ASN A 10 50.95 -32.35 59.64
CA ASN A 10 49.83 -33.24 59.88
C ASN A 10 49.06 -32.75 61.10
N GLY A 11 47.80 -32.34 60.87
CA GLY A 11 46.85 -32.11 61.95
C GLY A 11 46.57 -33.44 62.65
N THR A 12 47.23 -33.62 63.78
CA THR A 12 46.97 -34.64 64.79
C THR A 12 45.46 -34.81 64.97
N PHE A 13 44.94 -36.00 64.63
CA PHE A 13 43.63 -36.44 65.08
C PHE A 13 43.68 -36.59 66.60
N THR A 14 43.39 -35.50 67.30
CA THR A 14 43.07 -35.55 68.72
C THR A 14 41.62 -35.99 68.82
N ASN A 15 41.42 -37.28 69.13
CA ASN A 15 40.16 -37.79 69.64
C ASN A 15 40.00 -37.25 71.08
N GLY A 16 39.77 -35.95 71.18
CA GLY A 16 39.42 -35.25 72.40
C GLY A 16 37.92 -35.12 72.44
N THR A 17 37.28 -35.94 73.26
CA THR A 17 35.89 -35.77 73.68
C THR A 17 35.77 -34.44 74.43
N SER A 18 35.63 -33.36 73.67
CA SER A 18 35.10 -32.10 74.18
C SER A 18 33.60 -32.28 74.25
N ASP A 19 33.08 -32.32 75.48
CA ASP A 19 31.66 -32.35 75.80
C ASP A 19 31.04 -30.96 75.53
N GLY A 20 31.21 -30.48 74.28
CA GLY A 20 30.53 -29.33 73.74
C GLY A 20 29.14 -29.80 73.34
N THR A 21 28.15 -29.44 74.15
CA THR A 21 26.73 -29.61 73.82
C THR A 21 26.48 -29.09 72.41
N PHE A 22 26.31 -30.00 71.45
CA PHE A 22 25.82 -29.66 70.12
C PHE A 22 24.36 -29.25 70.28
N THR A 23 24.13 -27.96 70.52
CA THR A 23 22.78 -27.40 70.46
C THR A 23 22.35 -27.40 69.00
N PRO A 24 21.35 -28.20 68.59
CA PRO A 24 20.83 -28.09 67.24
C PRO A 24 20.31 -26.65 67.05
N PRO A 25 20.58 -26.00 65.90
CA PRO A 25 20.05 -24.67 65.67
C PRO A 25 18.52 -24.72 65.80
N PRO A 26 17.90 -23.71 66.43
CA PRO A 26 16.46 -23.70 66.68
C PRO A 26 15.71 -23.91 65.35
N PRO A 27 14.59 -24.66 65.34
CA PRO A 27 13.84 -24.92 64.12
C PRO A 27 13.41 -23.57 63.52
N LYS A 28 13.90 -23.28 62.31
CA LYS A 28 13.55 -22.06 61.58
C LYS A 28 12.02 -22.06 61.42
N SER A 29 11.37 -20.97 61.82
CA SER A 29 9.90 -20.92 61.80
C SER A 29 9.38 -21.22 60.39
N PHE A 30 8.29 -21.98 60.29
CA PHE A 30 7.63 -22.32 59.02
C PHE A 30 7.41 -21.08 58.14
N TRP A 31 7.04 -19.98 58.77
CA TRP A 31 6.86 -18.67 58.15
C TRP A 31 8.13 -18.13 57.49
N THR A 32 9.32 -18.36 58.06
CA THR A 32 10.59 -17.90 57.48
C THR A 32 10.97 -18.68 56.21
N ASN A 33 10.69 -19.98 56.17
CA ASN A 33 10.96 -20.81 54.97
C ASN A 33 9.95 -20.56 53.84
N LEU A 34 8.75 -20.06 54.14
CA LEU A 34 7.72 -19.70 53.15
C LEU A 34 7.88 -18.25 52.63
N THR A 35 8.28 -17.31 53.49
CA THR A 35 8.42 -15.89 53.10
C THR A 35 9.60 -15.64 52.17
N LEU A 36 10.72 -16.36 52.34
CA LEU A 36 11.89 -16.22 51.47
C LEU A 36 11.61 -16.54 49.98
N PRO A 37 11.03 -17.70 49.61
CA PRO A 37 10.72 -18.00 48.21
C PRO A 37 9.58 -17.15 47.65
N THR A 38 8.58 -16.78 48.47
CA THR A 38 7.48 -15.90 48.02
C THR A 38 7.97 -14.47 47.78
N LEU A 39 8.82 -13.93 48.64
CA LEU A 39 9.48 -12.64 48.44
C LEU A 39 10.34 -12.61 47.18
N TYR A 40 11.12 -13.67 46.94
CA TYR A 40 11.90 -13.83 45.70
C TYR A 40 10.99 -13.78 44.46
N LEU A 41 9.86 -14.48 44.48
CA LEU A 41 8.91 -14.49 43.38
C LEU A 41 8.28 -13.11 43.16
N ILE A 42 7.91 -12.39 44.23
CA ILE A 42 7.33 -11.03 44.14
C ILE A 42 8.35 -10.06 43.53
N ILE A 43 9.61 -10.12 43.96
CA ILE A 43 10.68 -9.27 43.40
C ILE A 43 10.92 -9.61 41.92
N LEU A 44 10.90 -10.90 41.56
CA LEU A 44 11.09 -11.35 40.19
C LEU A 44 9.92 -10.92 39.28
N ILE A 45 8.67 -11.11 39.74
CA ILE A 45 7.48 -10.69 38.99
C ILE A 45 7.42 -9.16 38.90
N GLY A 46 7.73 -8.45 39.98
CA GLY A 46 7.76 -6.99 40.02
C GLY A 46 8.83 -6.40 39.11
N SER A 47 10.04 -6.95 39.12
CA SER A 47 11.12 -6.53 38.21
C SER A 47 10.80 -6.86 36.75
N LEU A 48 10.21 -8.03 36.46
CA LEU A 48 9.78 -8.39 35.11
C LEU A 48 8.63 -7.51 34.61
N TYR A 49 7.64 -7.23 35.45
CA TYR A 49 6.51 -6.36 35.11
C TYR A 49 6.97 -4.93 34.84
N THR A 50 7.81 -4.36 35.72
CA THR A 50 8.36 -3.01 35.52
C THR A 50 9.18 -2.93 34.23
N PHE A 51 10.06 -3.91 33.97
CA PHE A 51 10.83 -3.98 32.73
C PHE A 51 9.93 -4.13 31.49
N SER A 52 8.98 -5.06 31.51
CA SER A 52 8.03 -5.28 30.40
C SER A 52 7.20 -4.04 30.11
N SER A 53 6.70 -3.36 31.15
CA SER A 53 5.94 -2.13 31.01
C SER A 53 6.79 -0.99 30.43
N LEU A 54 8.03 -0.82 30.89
CA LEU A 54 8.93 0.23 30.39
C LEU A 54 9.37 -0.07 28.95
N TYR A 55 9.69 -1.32 28.64
CA TYR A 55 10.06 -1.75 27.29
C TYR A 55 8.91 -1.52 26.31
N ARG A 56 7.68 -1.95 26.65
CA ARG A 56 6.49 -1.71 25.83
C ARG A 56 6.21 -0.22 25.68
N LYS A 57 6.28 0.57 26.75
CA LYS A 57 6.12 2.04 26.68
C LYS A 57 7.16 2.67 25.76
N ARG A 58 8.43 2.25 25.82
CA ARG A 58 9.48 2.74 24.92
C ARG A 58 9.24 2.31 23.48
N GLN A 59 8.77 1.08 23.24
CA GLN A 59 8.44 0.60 21.90
C GLN A 59 7.26 1.36 21.30
N LEU A 60 6.21 1.62 22.09
CA LEU A 60 5.07 2.45 21.70
C LEU A 60 5.50 3.91 21.45
N ALA A 61 6.37 4.47 22.28
CA ALA A 61 6.90 5.82 22.08
C ALA A 61 7.77 5.93 20.81
N LYS A 62 8.54 4.88 20.48
CA LYS A 62 9.28 4.80 19.20
C LYS A 62 8.31 4.74 18.02
N ALA A 63 7.28 3.89 18.11
CA ALA A 63 6.24 3.79 17.09
C ALA A 63 5.42 5.07 16.92
N ALA A 64 5.20 5.82 18.01
CA ALA A 64 4.48 7.09 18.00
C ALA A 64 5.26 8.23 17.34
N LYS A 65 6.60 8.19 17.39
CA LYS A 65 7.50 9.16 16.75
C LYS A 65 7.68 8.95 15.25
N LEU A 66 7.17 7.85 14.71
CA LEU A 66 7.21 7.58 13.28
C LEU A 66 6.38 8.64 12.55
N GLU A 67 6.92 9.10 11.42
CA GLU A 67 6.23 10.04 10.55
C GLU A 67 4.90 9.45 10.07
N PRO A 68 3.81 10.25 10.01
CA PRO A 68 2.56 9.84 9.40
C PRO A 68 2.77 9.40 7.94
N TRP A 69 2.10 8.31 7.54
CA TRP A 69 2.18 7.83 6.15
C TRP A 69 1.51 8.77 5.15
N PHE A 70 0.36 9.34 5.54
CA PHE A 70 -0.37 10.30 4.74
C PHE A 70 -0.16 11.72 5.25
N PRO A 71 -0.18 12.72 4.35
CA PRO A 71 -0.25 14.11 4.77
C PRO A 71 -1.54 14.39 5.54
N GLN A 72 -1.56 15.54 6.21
CA GLN A 72 -2.72 16.03 6.95
C GLN A 72 -4.01 15.96 6.11
N HIS A 73 -5.11 15.58 6.75
CA HIS A 73 -6.40 15.35 6.10
C HIS A 73 -7.19 16.64 5.98
N LYS A 74 -6.94 17.40 4.90
CA LYS A 74 -7.51 18.73 4.70
C LYS A 74 -9.05 18.71 4.70
N GLN A 75 -9.67 17.72 4.06
CA GLN A 75 -11.12 17.64 3.91
C GLN A 75 -11.80 17.32 5.25
N ARG A 76 -11.18 16.46 6.07
CA ARG A 76 -11.60 16.23 7.45
C ARG A 76 -11.46 17.50 8.27
N ASP A 77 -10.31 18.17 8.19
CA ASP A 77 -10.04 19.37 8.99
C ASP A 77 -11.01 20.51 8.61
N VAL A 78 -11.38 20.64 7.34
CA VAL A 78 -12.44 21.56 6.85
C VAL A 78 -13.81 21.15 7.39
N TYR A 79 -14.16 19.86 7.38
CA TYR A 79 -15.44 19.41 7.92
C TYR A 79 -15.54 19.65 9.43
N LEU A 80 -14.48 19.34 10.18
CA LEU A 80 -14.43 19.59 11.62
C LEU A 80 -14.43 21.08 11.93
N SER A 81 -13.74 21.91 11.15
CA SER A 81 -13.79 23.36 11.35
C SER A 81 -15.19 23.92 11.08
N LEU A 82 -15.90 23.42 10.06
CA LEU A 82 -17.29 23.77 9.80
C LEU A 82 -18.23 23.33 10.93
N LEU A 83 -17.94 22.20 11.60
CA LEU A 83 -18.73 21.71 12.72
C LEU A 83 -18.51 22.54 14.01
N HIS A 84 -17.28 22.99 14.25
CA HIS A 84 -16.90 23.78 15.43
C HIS A 84 -16.99 25.29 15.21
N MET A 85 -17.51 25.74 14.06
CA MET A 85 -17.68 27.17 13.79
C MET A 85 -18.79 27.72 14.70
N ASP A 86 -18.39 28.42 15.77
CA ASP A 86 -19.32 28.96 16.76
C ASP A 86 -20.10 30.18 16.20
N PRO A 87 -21.43 30.22 16.33
CA PRO A 87 -22.27 31.32 15.83
C PRO A 87 -21.94 32.70 16.42
N ALA A 88 -21.19 32.74 17.52
CA ALA A 88 -20.90 33.96 18.26
C ALA A 88 -19.70 34.75 17.71
N GLU A 89 -18.79 34.12 16.96
CA GLU A 89 -17.59 34.80 16.43
C GLU A 89 -17.78 35.39 15.03
N SER A 90 -18.83 35.00 14.30
CA SER A 90 -19.18 35.58 12.99
C SER A 90 -19.97 36.88 13.15
N GLY A 91 -19.28 37.99 13.46
CA GLY A 91 -19.86 39.32 13.70
C GLY A 91 -20.56 39.98 12.49
N GLY A 92 -21.74 39.50 12.10
CA GLY A 92 -22.55 40.03 10.99
C GLY A 92 -23.98 40.44 11.40
N SER A 93 -24.23 41.75 11.43
CA SER A 93 -25.50 42.51 11.53
C SER A 93 -26.86 41.76 11.57
N VAL A 94 -27.41 41.66 12.79
CA VAL A 94 -28.78 41.88 13.33
C VAL A 94 -30.05 41.38 12.62
N GLU A 95 -30.19 41.28 11.29
CA GLU A 95 -31.53 40.99 10.70
C GLU A 95 -31.67 39.66 9.93
N SER A 96 -30.57 39.02 9.54
CA SER A 96 -30.56 37.68 8.90
C SER A 96 -30.28 36.53 9.88
N GLU A 97 -30.38 36.82 11.17
CA GLU A 97 -29.69 36.11 12.25
C GLU A 97 -30.15 34.67 12.53
N LYS A 98 -31.36 34.24 12.19
CA LYS A 98 -31.80 32.87 12.57
C LYS A 98 -31.33 31.76 11.62
N GLN A 99 -30.97 32.08 10.38
CA GLN A 99 -30.51 31.10 9.39
C GLN A 99 -28.99 31.12 9.16
N LEU A 100 -28.30 32.21 9.52
CA LEU A 100 -26.84 32.30 9.45
C LEU A 100 -26.11 31.79 10.71
N LYS A 101 -26.83 31.48 11.79
CA LYS A 101 -26.26 31.01 13.08
C LYS A 101 -25.74 29.57 13.07
N ARG A 102 -26.01 28.78 12.04
CA ARG A 102 -25.55 27.39 11.95
C ARG A 102 -25.28 27.05 10.51
N VAL A 103 -24.09 26.50 10.23
CA VAL A 103 -23.75 25.99 8.90
C VAL A 103 -24.89 25.06 8.44
N PRO A 104 -25.48 25.28 7.26
CA PRO A 104 -26.61 24.48 6.82
C PRO A 104 -26.20 23.02 6.63
N ASP A 105 -27.08 22.10 7.00
CA ASP A 105 -26.82 20.66 6.95
C ASP A 105 -26.48 20.17 5.53
N SER A 106 -26.93 20.87 4.48
CA SER A 106 -26.54 20.57 3.10
C SER A 106 -25.04 20.75 2.86
N ILE A 107 -24.43 21.78 3.44
CA ILE A 107 -22.98 22.04 3.33
C ILE A 107 -22.22 21.01 4.17
N LEU A 108 -22.70 20.67 5.37
CA LEU A 108 -22.07 19.63 6.21
C LEU A 108 -22.09 18.26 5.53
N LYS A 109 -23.23 17.87 4.92
CA LYS A 109 -23.34 16.63 4.13
C LYS A 109 -22.42 16.64 2.91
N ALA A 110 -22.30 17.77 2.22
CA ALA A 110 -21.37 17.91 1.09
C ALA A 110 -19.91 17.83 1.53
N ALA A 111 -19.56 18.44 2.66
CA ALA A 111 -18.21 18.37 3.24
C ALA A 111 -17.87 16.93 3.69
N LEU A 112 -18.81 16.22 4.33
CA LEU A 112 -18.64 14.81 4.69
C LEU A 112 -18.45 13.93 3.44
N MET A 113 -19.19 14.19 2.35
CA MET A 113 -19.00 13.50 1.08
C MET A 113 -17.61 13.77 0.48
N ARG A 114 -17.10 15.00 0.56
CA ARG A 114 -15.74 15.33 0.13
C ARG A 114 -14.67 14.66 0.97
N ARG A 115 -14.88 14.52 2.28
CA ARG A 115 -14.04 13.72 3.19
C ARG A 115 -14.03 12.26 2.76
N ALA A 116 -15.19 11.65 2.55
CA ALA A 116 -15.31 10.26 2.09
C ALA A 116 -14.62 10.00 0.73
N VAL A 117 -14.66 10.96 -0.20
CA VAL A 117 -13.96 10.88 -1.50
C VAL A 117 -12.44 10.87 -1.34
N GLU A 118 -11.91 11.68 -0.42
CA GLU A 118 -10.48 11.67 -0.07
C GLU A 118 -10.08 10.34 0.59
N ASP A 119 -10.91 9.80 1.49
CA ASP A 119 -10.66 8.51 2.15
C ASP A 119 -10.60 7.37 1.12
N ILE A 120 -11.49 7.34 0.13
CA ILE A 120 -11.43 6.37 -0.96
C ILE A 120 -10.11 6.46 -1.73
N GLN A 121 -9.61 7.66 -2.02
CA GLN A 121 -8.33 7.82 -2.72
C GLN A 121 -7.18 7.23 -1.90
N ARG A 122 -7.15 7.52 -0.60
CA ARG A 122 -6.14 6.98 0.32
C ARG A 122 -6.24 5.47 0.46
N ILE A 123 -7.45 4.91 0.53
CA ILE A 123 -7.68 3.45 0.56
C ILE A 123 -7.19 2.78 -0.71
N VAL A 124 -7.51 3.34 -1.88
CA VAL A 124 -7.06 2.82 -3.17
C VAL A 124 -5.53 2.85 -3.25
N GLN A 125 -4.90 3.91 -2.75
CA GLN A 125 -3.45 4.03 -2.66
C GLN A 125 -2.83 2.98 -1.71
N LEU A 126 -3.40 2.77 -0.51
CA LEU A 126 -2.92 1.73 0.41
C LEU A 126 -3.04 0.33 -0.20
N ARG A 127 -4.17 0.04 -0.83
CA ARG A 127 -4.43 -1.28 -1.43
C ARG A 127 -3.50 -1.57 -2.59
N SER A 128 -3.19 -0.58 -3.43
CA SER A 128 -2.26 -0.75 -4.55
C SER A 128 -0.81 -0.88 -4.08
N SER A 129 -0.41 -0.19 -3.01
CA SER A 129 0.97 -0.26 -2.50
C SER A 129 1.26 -1.51 -1.67
N LYS A 130 0.27 -2.11 -1.00
CA LYS A 130 0.44 -3.28 -0.11
C LYS A 130 1.21 -4.47 -0.73
N PRO A 131 0.83 -5.01 -1.91
CA PRO A 131 1.53 -6.16 -2.48
C PRO A 131 2.98 -5.82 -2.92
N ALA A 132 3.21 -4.61 -3.42
CA ALA A 132 4.55 -4.15 -3.79
C ALA A 132 5.47 -4.07 -2.57
N LEU A 133 4.95 -3.54 -1.45
CA LEU A 133 5.69 -3.39 -0.20
C LEU A 133 6.00 -4.74 0.45
N GLN A 134 5.07 -5.69 0.42
CA GLN A 134 5.30 -7.07 0.90
C GLN A 134 6.44 -7.76 0.12
N THR A 135 6.46 -7.59 -1.20
CA THR A 135 7.51 -8.16 -2.05
C THR A 135 8.88 -7.55 -1.74
N LEU A 136 8.94 -6.24 -1.51
CA LEU A 136 10.18 -5.53 -1.16
C LEU A 136 10.67 -5.91 0.25
N LEU A 137 9.76 -6.12 1.20
CA LEU A 137 10.09 -6.56 2.55
C LEU A 137 10.70 -7.97 2.55
N GLN A 138 10.14 -8.90 1.77
CA GLN A 138 10.70 -10.26 1.60
C GLN A 138 12.10 -10.25 0.99
N ARG A 139 12.39 -9.26 0.13
CA ARG A 139 13.72 -9.05 -0.47
C ARG A 139 14.70 -8.36 0.48
N GLY A 140 14.26 -7.88 1.64
CA GLY A 140 15.08 -7.15 2.61
C GLY A 140 15.53 -5.76 2.14
N SER A 141 14.97 -5.24 1.04
CA SER A 141 15.33 -3.91 0.51
C SER A 141 14.59 -2.76 1.20
N VAL A 142 13.60 -3.08 2.04
CA VAL A 142 12.79 -2.13 2.81
C VAL A 142 12.84 -2.50 4.29
N GLY A 143 12.99 -1.49 5.16
CA GLY A 143 13.03 -1.70 6.61
C GLY A 143 11.67 -2.06 7.20
N ASP A 144 11.68 -2.84 8.30
CA ASP A 144 10.49 -3.23 9.07
C ASP A 144 9.72 -2.01 9.62
N GLU A 145 10.43 -0.92 9.88
CA GLU A 145 9.82 0.36 10.28
C GLU A 145 8.81 0.88 9.24
N LEU A 146 9.12 0.80 7.95
CA LEU A 146 8.21 1.26 6.89
C LEU A 146 6.96 0.39 6.83
N TRP A 147 7.13 -0.92 7.01
CA TRP A 147 6.02 -1.86 7.07
C TRP A 147 5.13 -1.57 8.29
N GLN A 148 5.71 -1.29 9.45
CA GLN A 148 4.97 -0.88 10.64
C GLN A 148 4.21 0.43 10.44
N ARG A 149 4.82 1.43 9.79
CA ARG A 149 4.16 2.70 9.40
C ARG A 149 2.97 2.44 8.47
N PHE A 150 3.14 1.57 7.49
CA PHE A 150 2.08 1.19 6.55
C PHE A 150 0.90 0.50 7.27
N GLN A 151 1.16 -0.46 8.16
CA GLN A 151 0.11 -1.13 8.93
C GLN A 151 -0.63 -0.17 9.87
N ARG A 152 0.09 0.79 10.48
CA ARG A 152 -0.53 1.85 11.29
C ARG A 152 -1.45 2.72 10.43
N ALA A 153 -1.02 3.11 9.23
CA ALA A 153 -1.83 3.89 8.31
C ALA A 153 -3.09 3.14 7.84
N GLU A 154 -2.99 1.82 7.63
CA GLU A 154 -4.14 0.97 7.33
C GLU A 154 -5.16 0.98 8.47
N GLN A 155 -4.71 0.81 9.72
CA GLN A 155 -5.58 0.87 10.90
C GLN A 155 -6.20 2.26 11.11
N GLU A 156 -5.43 3.33 10.90
CA GLU A 156 -5.92 4.71 11.00
C GLU A 156 -6.98 4.99 9.93
N MET A 157 -6.78 4.51 8.70
CA MET A 157 -7.77 4.61 7.63
C MET A 157 -9.03 3.79 7.91
N GLU A 158 -8.91 2.59 8.48
CA GLU A 158 -10.07 1.80 8.89
C GLU A 158 -10.90 2.46 9.99
N ALA A 159 -10.23 3.14 10.93
CA ALA A 159 -10.90 3.94 11.96
C ALA A 159 -11.63 5.14 11.33
N GLU A 160 -10.96 5.88 10.45
CA GLU A 160 -11.54 7.02 9.73
C GLU A 160 -12.78 6.62 8.92
N VAL A 161 -12.73 5.48 8.22
CA VAL A 161 -13.89 4.95 7.48
C VAL A 161 -15.06 4.65 8.40
N LYS A 162 -14.81 4.02 9.56
CA LYS A 162 -15.87 3.72 10.54
C LYS A 162 -16.49 5.01 11.08
N ASP A 163 -15.67 6.01 11.37
CA ASP A 163 -16.14 7.31 11.85
C ASP A 163 -17.01 8.01 10.81
N VAL A 164 -16.60 8.04 9.53
CA VAL A 164 -17.41 8.59 8.44
C VAL A 164 -18.73 7.85 8.26
N VAL A 165 -18.75 6.52 8.36
CA VAL A 165 -20.00 5.73 8.31
C VAL A 165 -20.92 6.11 9.48
N ASN A 166 -20.38 6.23 10.69
CA ASN A 166 -21.13 6.58 11.88
C ASN A 166 -21.71 8.00 11.79
N GLU A 167 -20.91 8.97 11.34
CA GLU A 167 -21.34 10.35 11.10
C GLU A 167 -22.40 10.43 10.00
N ALA A 168 -22.24 9.69 8.90
CA ALA A 168 -23.24 9.63 7.85
C ALA A 168 -24.57 9.07 8.38
N ASN A 169 -24.53 8.00 9.18
CA ASN A 169 -25.73 7.45 9.81
C ASN A 169 -26.38 8.42 10.80
N ALA A 170 -25.60 9.28 11.45
CA ALA A 170 -26.12 10.33 12.33
C ALA A 170 -26.87 11.42 11.55
N PHE A 171 -26.45 11.74 10.32
CA PHE A 171 -27.15 12.69 9.44
C PHE A 171 -28.40 12.11 8.79
N ALA A 172 -28.36 10.83 8.40
CA ALA A 172 -29.49 10.12 7.82
C ALA A 172 -29.33 8.61 8.00
N GLN A 173 -30.36 7.95 8.53
CA GLN A 173 -30.33 6.51 8.76
C GLN A 173 -30.08 5.74 7.45
N GLY A 174 -29.09 4.84 7.46
CA GLY A 174 -28.72 4.03 6.29
C GLY A 174 -27.80 4.73 5.29
N TRP A 175 -27.53 6.03 5.46
CA TRP A 175 -26.65 6.76 4.54
C TRP A 175 -25.20 6.25 4.58
N GLY A 176 -24.73 5.77 5.74
CA GLY A 176 -23.40 5.20 5.88
C GLY A 176 -23.13 3.97 5.00
N GLN A 177 -24.16 3.24 4.55
CA GLN A 177 -24.01 2.10 3.64
C GLN A 177 -23.71 2.54 2.20
N ILE A 178 -24.25 3.69 1.79
CA ILE A 178 -24.19 4.16 0.39
C ILE A 178 -23.18 5.29 0.18
N ILE A 179 -22.73 5.98 1.24
CA ILE A 179 -21.82 7.13 1.13
C ILE A 179 -20.52 6.77 0.41
N PHE A 180 -19.91 5.64 0.75
CA PHE A 180 -18.66 5.19 0.13
C PHE A 180 -18.86 4.65 -1.29
N GLN A 181 -20.03 4.11 -1.62
CA GLN A 181 -20.37 3.75 -3.00
C GLN A 181 -20.44 5.00 -3.87
N SER A 182 -21.16 6.02 -3.39
CA SER A 182 -21.28 7.32 -4.05
C SER A 182 -19.92 8.03 -4.16
N ALA A 183 -19.12 8.00 -3.10
CA ALA A 183 -17.78 8.58 -3.09
C ALA A 183 -16.84 7.89 -4.09
N ASN A 184 -16.93 6.57 -4.23
CA ASN A 184 -16.17 5.83 -5.24
C ASN A 184 -16.55 6.27 -6.65
N GLU A 185 -17.86 6.34 -6.97
CA GLU A 185 -18.32 6.81 -8.28
C GLU A 185 -17.88 8.25 -8.57
N MET A 186 -17.93 9.14 -7.57
CA MET A 186 -17.42 10.52 -7.71
C MET A 186 -15.91 10.56 -7.98
N ASN A 187 -15.12 9.72 -7.31
CA ASN A 187 -13.68 9.64 -7.54
C ASN A 187 -13.36 9.10 -8.94
N GLN A 188 -14.06 8.06 -9.40
CA GLN A 188 -13.89 7.54 -10.76
C GLN A 188 -14.30 8.56 -11.82
N ASN A 189 -15.41 9.27 -11.61
CA ASN A 189 -15.85 10.33 -12.51
C ASN A 189 -14.82 11.48 -12.59
N ARG A 190 -14.22 11.85 -11.46
CA ARG A 190 -13.15 12.85 -11.41
C ARG A 190 -11.94 12.41 -12.23
N ILE A 191 -11.43 11.20 -11.99
CA ILE A 191 -10.28 10.64 -12.73
C ILE A 191 -10.57 10.62 -14.23
N LEU A 192 -11.78 10.18 -14.63
CA LEU A 192 -12.17 10.16 -16.04
C LEU A 192 -12.15 11.57 -16.66
N ARG A 193 -12.69 12.57 -15.96
CA ARG A 193 -12.68 13.97 -16.44
C ARG A 193 -11.26 14.51 -16.56
N GLU A 194 -10.41 14.27 -15.56
CA GLU A 194 -9.00 14.67 -15.58
C GLU A 194 -8.28 14.08 -16.81
N ARG A 195 -8.48 12.79 -17.11
CA ARG A 195 -7.92 12.15 -18.32
C ARG A 195 -8.46 12.75 -19.62
N LEU A 196 -9.77 13.04 -19.69
CA LEU A 196 -10.35 13.67 -20.87
C LEU A 196 -9.81 15.09 -21.08
N ASP A 197 -9.59 15.83 -20.00
CA ASP A 197 -9.05 17.18 -20.05
C ASP A 197 -7.56 17.17 -20.43
N GLU A 198 -6.78 16.18 -19.96
CA GLU A 198 -5.40 15.92 -20.43
C GLU A 198 -5.36 15.68 -21.95
N ILE A 199 -6.24 14.82 -22.48
CA ILE A 199 -6.31 14.53 -23.93
C ILE A 199 -6.71 15.79 -24.71
N ARG A 200 -7.70 16.54 -24.21
CA ARG A 200 -8.13 17.80 -24.83
C ARG A 200 -7.03 18.85 -24.83
N ALA A 201 -6.17 18.87 -23.81
CA ALA A 201 -5.04 19.78 -23.74
C ALA A 201 -3.94 19.47 -24.76
N GLN A 202 -3.82 18.21 -25.22
CA GLN A 202 -2.87 17.79 -26.27
C GLN A 202 -3.35 18.11 -27.69
N LEU A 203 -4.67 18.22 -27.88
CA LEU A 203 -5.32 18.50 -29.16
C LEU A 203 -4.75 19.72 -29.93
N PRO A 204 -4.50 20.90 -29.31
CA PRO A 204 -3.94 22.04 -30.03
C PRO A 204 -2.52 21.79 -30.52
N SER A 205 -1.66 21.16 -29.71
CA SER A 205 -0.29 20.82 -30.13
C SER A 205 -0.27 19.81 -31.26
N GLU A 206 -1.10 18.77 -31.17
CA GLU A 206 -1.24 17.77 -32.24
C GLU A 206 -1.76 18.40 -33.53
N ARG A 207 -2.72 19.33 -33.43
CA ARG A 207 -3.22 20.08 -34.58
C ARG A 207 -2.12 20.90 -35.24
N THR A 208 -1.32 21.64 -34.47
CA THR A 208 -0.21 22.42 -35.04
C THR A 208 0.84 21.54 -35.70
N TRP A 209 1.17 20.40 -35.08
CA TRP A 209 2.08 19.41 -35.66
C TRP A 209 1.53 18.80 -36.96
N TRP A 210 0.24 18.47 -36.98
CA TRP A 210 -0.42 17.93 -38.17
C TRP A 210 -0.49 18.94 -39.30
N ASP A 211 -0.78 20.21 -38.99
CA ASP A 211 -0.81 21.30 -39.98
C ASP A 211 0.56 21.51 -40.61
N GLN A 212 1.64 21.49 -39.82
CA GLN A 212 3.02 21.54 -40.34
C GLN A 212 3.36 20.34 -41.22
N LYS A 213 3.00 19.13 -40.80
CA LYS A 213 3.23 17.90 -41.57
C LYS A 213 2.48 17.93 -42.91
N ARG A 214 1.23 18.40 -42.92
CA ARG A 214 0.44 18.55 -44.14
C ARG A 214 1.04 19.59 -45.09
N ALA A 215 1.49 20.73 -44.58
CA ALA A 215 2.16 21.74 -45.39
C ALA A 215 3.45 21.20 -46.02
N GLY A 216 4.24 20.41 -45.26
CA GLY A 216 5.42 19.72 -45.77
C GLY A 216 5.10 18.78 -46.94
N ILE A 217 4.11 17.89 -46.76
CA ILE A 217 3.67 16.95 -47.81
C ILE A 217 3.18 17.70 -49.06
N GLN A 218 2.40 18.76 -48.90
CA GLN A 218 1.92 19.57 -50.03
C GLN A 218 3.09 20.23 -50.78
N SER A 219 4.10 20.73 -50.07
CA SER A 219 5.28 21.34 -50.69
C SER A 219 6.15 20.33 -51.45
N GLU A 220 6.31 19.11 -50.91
CA GLU A 220 7.06 18.04 -51.54
C GLU A 220 6.37 17.56 -52.83
N PHE A 221 5.05 17.36 -52.77
CA PHE A 221 4.26 16.98 -53.94
C PHE A 221 4.31 18.03 -55.06
N MET A 222 4.19 19.32 -54.74
CA MET A 222 4.31 20.39 -55.74
C MET A 222 5.70 20.43 -56.37
N LYS A 223 6.75 20.19 -55.58
CA LYS A 223 8.12 20.12 -56.07
C LYS A 223 8.33 18.93 -57.03
N GLU A 224 7.73 17.78 -56.75
CA GLU A 224 7.77 16.62 -57.66
C GLU A 224 7.07 16.92 -58.99
N LEU A 225 5.88 17.55 -58.97
CA LEU A 225 5.16 17.94 -60.18
C LEU A 225 5.93 18.96 -61.04
N GLU A 226 6.63 19.91 -60.42
CA GLU A 226 7.48 20.86 -61.14
C GLU A 226 8.68 20.16 -61.78
N LEU A 227 9.29 19.19 -61.09
CA LEU A 227 10.40 18.40 -61.63
C LEU A 227 9.97 17.50 -62.80
N ASP A 228 8.79 16.91 -62.73
CA ASP A 228 8.21 16.11 -63.82
C ASP A 228 7.72 17.00 -64.99
N GLY A 229 7.20 18.20 -64.70
CA GLY A 229 6.72 19.16 -65.69
C GLY A 229 7.82 19.93 -66.43
N GLN A 230 9.05 19.94 -65.90
CA GLN A 230 10.22 20.59 -66.51
C GLN A 230 11.01 19.67 -67.46
N GLN A 231 10.47 18.49 -67.83
CA GLN A 231 10.97 17.72 -68.98
C GLN A 231 10.19 18.11 -70.26
N PRO A 232 10.70 19.02 -71.11
CA PRO A 232 10.28 19.08 -72.49
C PRO A 232 10.97 17.99 -73.31
N ALA A 233 10.18 17.38 -74.19
CA ALA A 233 10.57 16.36 -75.15
C ALA A 233 11.82 16.74 -75.97
N GLU A 234 12.87 15.91 -75.90
CA GLU A 234 13.73 15.53 -77.04
C GLU A 234 14.71 14.43 -76.61
N ALA A 235 14.42 13.19 -77.03
CA ALA A 235 15.37 12.20 -77.56
C ALA A 235 14.78 10.78 -77.42
N GLU A 236 13.97 10.41 -78.40
CA GLU A 236 14.01 9.04 -78.87
C GLU A 236 15.46 8.69 -79.30
N ASN A 237 15.84 7.45 -79.02
CA ASN A 237 16.78 6.63 -79.75
C ASN A 237 18.24 6.56 -79.24
N LYS A 238 18.48 5.70 -78.24
CA LYS A 238 19.56 4.69 -78.29
C LYS A 238 19.09 3.34 -77.70
N SER A 239 18.70 2.46 -78.64
CA SER A 239 19.06 1.03 -78.74
C SER A 239 18.80 0.05 -77.58
N ALA A 240 17.96 -0.95 -77.90
CA ALA A 240 18.10 -2.39 -77.64
C ALA A 240 18.38 -2.84 -76.19
N GLY A 241 17.54 -3.59 -75.48
CA GLY A 241 16.64 -4.65 -75.90
C GLY A 241 17.10 -5.95 -75.26
N GLU A 242 16.38 -6.46 -74.26
CA GLU A 242 16.26 -7.91 -74.06
C GLU A 242 15.03 -8.27 -73.22
N LYS A 243 14.07 -8.92 -73.88
CA LYS A 243 13.01 -9.71 -73.24
C LYS A 243 13.66 -10.96 -72.65
N LYS A 244 13.46 -11.21 -71.35
CA LYS A 244 13.18 -12.57 -70.87
C LYS A 244 11.97 -12.59 -69.97
N THR A 245 11.01 -13.35 -70.46
CA THR A 245 9.83 -13.89 -69.82
C THR A 245 10.20 -14.79 -68.63
N GLY A 246 9.41 -14.74 -67.55
CA GLY A 246 9.09 -15.93 -66.78
C GLY A 246 9.09 -15.80 -65.24
N SER A 247 7.92 -16.09 -64.66
CA SER A 247 7.67 -16.68 -63.34
C SER A 247 7.53 -15.71 -62.16
N SER A 248 6.30 -15.53 -61.63
CA SER A 248 5.71 -16.19 -60.42
C SER A 248 5.90 -15.27 -59.20
N ASP A 249 4.96 -15.03 -58.27
CA ASP A 249 3.60 -15.49 -58.00
C ASP A 249 2.86 -14.39 -57.20
N ASP A 250 1.55 -14.46 -57.31
CA ASP A 250 0.46 -14.06 -56.40
C ASP A 250 0.65 -13.05 -55.25
N ASP A 251 -0.24 -12.06 -55.35
CA ASP A 251 -0.98 -11.41 -54.28
C ASP A 251 -1.32 -12.37 -53.11
N ALA A 252 -0.58 -12.23 -52.02
CA ALA A 252 -0.92 -12.84 -50.74
C ALA A 252 -0.83 -11.76 -49.64
N VAL A 253 -2.00 -11.23 -49.31
CA VAL A 253 -2.31 -10.49 -48.09
C VAL A 253 -1.76 -11.26 -46.88
N LEU A 254 -0.71 -10.73 -46.24
CA LEU A 254 -0.21 -11.24 -44.96
C LEU A 254 -0.63 -10.33 -43.82
N VAL A 255 -1.66 -10.79 -43.11
CA VAL A 255 -2.05 -10.34 -41.77
C VAL A 255 -0.98 -10.81 -40.80
N ASP A 256 -0.45 -9.86 -40.04
CA ASP A 256 0.56 -10.09 -39.00
C ASP A 256 -0.07 -10.87 -37.82
N ALA A 257 0.34 -12.12 -37.65
CA ALA A 257 0.05 -12.95 -36.48
C ALA A 257 1.27 -13.81 -36.11
N GLY A 258 2.05 -13.33 -35.12
CA GLY A 258 3.03 -14.08 -34.33
C GLY A 258 4.37 -14.32 -35.03
N GLY A 259 5.55 -14.03 -34.49
CA GLY A 259 6.07 -13.69 -33.16
C GLY A 259 7.59 -14.03 -33.18
N PRO A 260 8.42 -13.72 -32.16
CA PRO A 260 9.78 -14.25 -32.11
C PRO A 260 9.91 -15.41 -31.12
N THR A 261 10.54 -16.49 -31.60
CA THR A 261 10.98 -17.67 -30.84
C THR A 261 12.15 -17.35 -29.90
N GLN A 262 12.12 -17.83 -28.66
CA GLN A 262 12.92 -18.99 -28.21
C GLN A 262 12.79 -19.21 -26.70
N ALA A 263 12.50 -20.47 -26.33
CA ALA A 263 13.15 -21.29 -25.30
C ALA A 263 12.15 -22.07 -24.42
N GLN A 264 12.09 -23.38 -24.70
CA GLN A 264 12.19 -24.44 -23.71
C GLN A 264 11.08 -24.58 -22.63
N GLY A 265 10.22 -25.58 -22.85
CA GLY A 265 9.79 -26.48 -21.77
C GLY A 265 8.32 -26.41 -21.33
N GLN A 266 7.64 -27.54 -21.48
CA GLN A 266 6.62 -28.08 -20.55
C GLN A 266 5.28 -27.30 -20.51
N GLY A 267 4.14 -27.79 -20.99
CA GLY A 267 3.61 -29.14 -21.06
C GLY A 267 2.15 -29.07 -20.59
N GLY A 268 1.18 -29.30 -21.49
CA GLY A 268 -0.26 -29.33 -21.22
C GLY A 268 -1.03 -28.44 -22.20
N GLY A 269 -2.08 -28.88 -22.87
CA GLY A 269 -2.77 -30.16 -22.93
C GLY A 269 -3.99 -29.97 -23.83
N GLU A 270 -4.34 -30.97 -24.64
CA GLU A 270 -5.62 -31.04 -25.35
C GLU A 270 -6.02 -32.52 -25.39
N SER A 271 -7.00 -32.91 -24.58
CA SER A 271 -8.38 -33.19 -25.01
C SER A 271 -8.45 -34.20 -26.17
N GLY A 272 -8.88 -35.42 -25.84
CA GLY A 272 -9.31 -36.40 -26.82
C GLY A 272 -9.94 -37.61 -26.14
N GLY A 273 -11.25 -37.78 -26.34
CA GLY A 273 -11.84 -39.12 -26.42
C GLY A 273 -12.75 -39.54 -25.27
N GLY A 274 -14.05 -39.30 -25.48
CA GLY A 274 -15.12 -40.32 -25.49
C GLY A 274 -15.05 -41.53 -24.56
N GLY A 275 -16.15 -41.78 -23.85
CA GLY A 275 -16.43 -43.09 -23.27
C GLY A 275 -17.48 -43.05 -22.17
N GLY A 276 -18.66 -43.62 -22.46
CA GLY A 276 -19.79 -43.66 -21.54
C GLY A 276 -19.57 -44.53 -20.29
N GLY A 277 -20.44 -44.36 -19.30
CA GLY A 277 -20.37 -45.17 -18.08
C GLY A 277 -21.34 -44.78 -16.97
N ALA A 278 -22.58 -45.24 -17.10
CA ALA A 278 -23.48 -45.70 -16.04
C ALA A 278 -23.45 -45.05 -14.63
N LYS A 279 -24.61 -44.44 -14.31
CA LYS A 279 -25.37 -44.53 -13.04
C LYS A 279 -24.76 -45.44 -11.95
N LYS A 280 -24.48 -44.86 -10.78
CA LYS A 280 -24.81 -45.46 -9.48
C LYS A 280 -25.07 -44.39 -8.42
N ARG A 281 -26.36 -44.13 -8.18
CA ARG A 281 -26.86 -43.61 -6.91
C ARG A 281 -26.69 -44.73 -5.89
N LYS A 282 -26.03 -44.47 -4.76
CA LYS A 282 -26.16 -45.31 -3.57
C LYS A 282 -26.35 -44.41 -2.37
N GLY A 283 -27.55 -44.47 -1.82
CA GLY A 283 -27.85 -43.85 -0.55
C GLY A 283 -27.40 -44.72 0.62
N LYS A 284 -27.42 -44.06 1.79
CA LYS A 284 -27.74 -44.57 3.12
C LYS A 284 -26.70 -45.46 3.80
N LYS A 285 -26.02 -44.88 4.79
CA LYS A 285 -26.33 -45.14 6.20
C LYS A 285 -26.10 -43.86 6.99
#